data_AF-M4SWG1-F1
#
_entry.id   AF-M4SWG1-F1
#
_cell.length_a   1.000
_cell.length_b   1.000
_cell.length_c   1.000
_cell.angle_alpha   90.00
_cell.angle_beta   90.00
_cell.angle_gamma   90.00
#
_symmetry.space_group_name_H-M   'P 1'
#
loop_
_entity.id
_entity.type
_entity.pdbx_description
1 polymer ?
#
loop_
_entity_poly.entity_id
_entity_poly.type
_entity_poly.pdbx_seq_one_letter_code
_entity_poly.pdbx_strand_id
1 'polypeptide(L)'
;KKHINAVRSTAYLKGRVYEYLKMLEQIKGTNNGCLIDTTASDSGATRRANNLGSVQYAIKLSDLEQKDRTMKAVTEEGLTNLQHAGNVGAEIQPTDGNNKCRLMLATQTDGLAHTSALGGGITAMAGYPQLKTTETIASLAAEENLKSTPSRDTKAGVDAYMHAGQTDFKTKGDYENETTALHERPTLVAATRAAMGQKDRHEETKTAEAQVSAYFGGTEASRADSFLALVDKDKIPKGIAGLQEDTFIGQITNTEQLNQILSYYVYHASLDYSALRKKLEETTKKKDPKAVADLC
;
A
#
# COMPACT_ATOMS: atom_id res chain seq x y z
N LYS A 1 -4.36 -2.27 6.89
CA LYS A 1 -4.10 -1.05 7.71
C LYS A 1 -2.95 -0.18 7.17
N LYS A 2 -1.88 -0.75 6.59
CA LYS A 2 -0.73 -0.01 6.03
C LYS A 2 -1.15 1.16 5.11
N HIS A 3 -1.93 0.91 4.06
CA HIS A 3 -2.41 1.97 3.15
C HIS A 3 -3.20 3.08 3.85
N ILE A 4 -4.16 2.73 4.71
CA ILE A 4 -4.95 3.71 5.47
C ILE A 4 -4.06 4.57 6.37
N ASN A 5 -3.11 3.96 7.06
CA ASN A 5 -2.19 4.67 7.95
C ASN A 5 -1.28 5.63 7.18
N ALA A 6 -0.83 5.24 5.99
CA ALA A 6 -0.02 6.08 5.12
C ALA A 6 -0.80 7.29 4.61
N VAL A 7 -2.03 7.07 4.11
CA VAL A 7 -2.89 8.13 3.60
C VAL A 7 -3.23 9.11 4.72
N ARG A 8 -3.68 8.62 5.88
CA ARG A 8 -4.09 9.49 6.99
C ARG A 8 -2.91 10.33 7.51
N SER A 9 -1.72 9.75 7.68
CA SER A 9 -0.59 10.47 8.27
C SER A 9 -0.02 11.51 7.31
N THR A 10 0.11 11.16 6.03
CA THR A 10 0.58 12.09 5.00
C THR A 10 -0.43 13.19 4.70
N ALA A 11 -1.73 12.89 4.66
CA ALA A 11 -2.77 13.91 4.49
C ALA A 11 -2.84 14.85 5.70
N TYR A 12 -2.75 14.32 6.92
CA TYR A 12 -2.72 15.13 8.13
C TYR A 12 -1.50 16.07 8.16
N LEU A 13 -0.30 15.54 7.90
CA LEU A 13 0.92 16.36 7.81
C LEU A 13 0.79 17.43 6.72
N LYS A 14 0.32 17.05 5.52
CA LYS A 14 0.09 17.97 4.41
C LYS A 14 -0.83 19.13 4.82
N GLY A 15 -1.93 18.85 5.51
CA GLY A 15 -2.82 19.87 6.04
C GLY A 15 -2.13 20.84 7.01
N ARG A 16 -1.34 20.31 7.96
CA ARG A 16 -0.59 21.13 8.95
C ARG A 16 0.45 22.04 8.28
N VAL A 17 1.12 21.55 7.24
CA VAL A 17 2.09 22.33 6.46
C VAL A 17 1.37 23.39 5.62
N TYR A 18 0.28 23.01 4.95
CA TYR A 18 -0.43 23.86 4.01
C TYR A 18 -1.10 25.05 4.69
N GLU A 19 -1.74 24.82 5.84
CA GLU A 19 -2.43 25.89 6.56
C GLU A 19 -1.46 27.01 6.96
N TYR A 20 -0.32 26.63 7.52
CA TYR A 20 0.67 27.60 7.97
C TYR A 20 1.34 28.32 6.80
N LEU A 21 1.73 27.60 5.74
CA LEU A 21 2.26 28.22 4.52
C LEU A 21 1.24 29.14 3.85
N LYS A 22 -0.05 28.80 3.86
CA LYS A 22 -1.10 29.67 3.32
C LYS A 22 -1.22 30.97 4.11
N MET A 23 -1.14 30.89 5.44
CA MET A 23 -1.12 32.06 6.30
C MET A 23 0.11 32.95 6.03
N LEU A 24 1.30 32.35 5.90
CA LEU A 24 2.52 33.10 5.54
C LEU A 24 2.42 33.77 4.16
N GLU A 25 1.83 33.09 3.17
CA GLU A 25 1.60 33.67 1.83
C GLU A 25 0.72 34.92 1.86
N GLN A 26 -0.27 34.95 2.76
CA GLN A 26 -1.21 36.06 2.88
C GLN A 26 -0.62 37.29 3.58
N ILE A 27 0.47 37.11 4.34
CA ILE A 27 1.14 38.21 5.05
C ILE A 27 2.18 38.83 4.13
N LYS A 28 1.69 39.76 3.32
CA LYS A 28 2.50 40.58 2.43
C LYS A 28 1.93 41.99 2.31
N GLY A 29 2.81 42.98 2.23
CA GLY A 29 2.47 44.39 2.10
C GLY A 29 3.70 45.27 2.21
N THR A 30 3.51 46.57 2.43
CA THR A 30 4.63 47.48 2.70
C THR A 30 5.33 47.07 4.00
N ASN A 31 6.62 46.73 3.91
CA ASN A 31 7.46 46.28 5.03
C ASN A 31 6.98 44.97 5.71
N ASN A 32 6.12 44.20 5.04
CA ASN A 32 5.62 42.93 5.55
C ASN A 32 5.79 41.85 4.47
N GLY A 33 6.46 40.77 4.80
CA GLY A 33 6.71 39.68 3.87
C GLY A 33 7.15 38.43 4.60
N CYS A 34 6.34 37.39 4.55
CA CYS A 34 6.61 36.11 5.23
C CYS A 34 7.11 35.01 4.31
N LEU A 35 6.79 35.06 3.01
CA LEU A 35 7.39 34.21 1.98
C LEU A 35 8.05 35.13 0.96
N ILE A 36 9.37 35.10 0.90
CA ILE A 36 10.25 35.94 0.06
C ILE A 36 11.21 35.04 -0.72
N ASP A 37 11.88 35.57 -1.74
CA ASP A 37 12.73 34.77 -2.63
C ASP A 37 14.14 34.59 -2.05
N THR A 38 14.84 35.70 -1.75
CA THR A 38 16.24 35.66 -1.29
C THR A 38 16.55 36.66 -0.17
N THR A 39 16.11 37.92 -0.28
CA THR A 39 16.46 39.00 0.66
C THR A 39 15.23 39.59 1.35
N ALA A 40 15.38 40.18 2.55
CA ALA A 40 14.25 40.82 3.23
C ALA A 40 13.79 42.14 2.57
N SER A 41 14.41 42.54 1.45
CA SER A 41 13.91 43.64 0.60
C SER A 41 13.06 43.14 -0.56
N ASP A 42 13.05 41.84 -0.83
CA ASP A 42 12.29 41.26 -1.93
C ASP A 42 10.79 41.37 -1.65
N SER A 43 10.01 41.69 -2.68
CA SER A 43 8.55 41.61 -2.58
C SER A 43 8.11 40.19 -2.20
N GLY A 44 7.10 40.09 -1.35
CA GLY A 44 6.51 38.78 -1.01
C GLY A 44 6.14 37.98 -2.26
N ALA A 45 6.39 36.67 -2.22
CA ALA A 45 6.21 35.76 -3.33
C ALA A 45 4.78 35.86 -3.92
N THR A 46 4.71 35.92 -5.26
CA THR A 46 3.43 36.08 -5.97
C THR A 46 2.90 34.73 -6.43
N ARG A 47 1.64 34.44 -6.09
CA ARG A 47 0.94 33.25 -6.57
C ARG A 47 0.51 33.42 -8.03
N ARG A 48 0.82 32.43 -8.85
CA ARG A 48 0.35 32.31 -10.24
C ARG A 48 -0.13 30.88 -10.46
N ALA A 49 -1.44 30.68 -10.48
CA ALA A 49 -2.06 29.35 -10.49
C ALA A 49 -1.49 28.44 -9.37
N ASN A 50 -0.86 27.33 -9.76
CA ASN A 50 -0.25 26.35 -8.85
C ASN A 50 1.17 26.69 -8.42
N ASN A 51 1.68 27.88 -8.74
CA ASN A 51 3.03 28.28 -8.39
C ASN A 51 3.01 29.43 -7.38
N LEU A 52 4.01 29.45 -6.51
CA LEU A 52 4.33 30.58 -5.65
C LEU A 52 5.75 31.02 -5.99
N GLY A 53 5.89 32.17 -6.66
CA GLY A 53 7.14 32.52 -7.33
C GLY A 53 7.49 31.50 -8.42
N SER A 54 8.74 31.02 -8.41
CA SER A 54 9.22 29.96 -9.30
C SER A 54 8.89 28.54 -8.82
N VAL A 55 8.45 28.38 -7.57
CA VAL A 55 8.23 27.08 -6.94
C VAL A 55 6.83 26.55 -7.26
N GLN A 56 6.75 25.30 -7.75
CA GLN A 56 5.48 24.60 -7.89
C GLN A 56 4.91 24.28 -6.50
N TYR A 57 3.83 24.96 -6.13
CA TYR A 57 3.21 24.89 -4.81
C TYR A 57 1.68 25.03 -4.90
N ALA A 58 1.03 23.91 -5.17
CA ALA A 58 -0.43 23.80 -5.19
C ALA A 58 -0.96 23.54 -3.78
N ILE A 59 -1.58 24.55 -3.14
CA ILE A 59 -2.24 24.39 -1.83
C ILE A 59 -3.62 23.75 -2.03
N LYS A 60 -3.62 22.48 -2.43
CA LYS A 60 -4.83 21.66 -2.50
C LYS A 60 -4.53 20.19 -2.24
N LEU A 61 -5.51 19.49 -1.69
CA LEU A 61 -5.56 18.04 -1.78
C LEU A 61 -6.06 17.69 -3.18
N SER A 62 -5.37 16.78 -3.86
CA SER A 62 -5.84 16.26 -5.16
C SER A 62 -6.88 15.18 -4.93
N ASP A 63 -7.72 14.94 -5.92
CA ASP A 63 -8.63 13.81 -5.92
C ASP A 63 -7.86 12.48 -5.81
N LEU A 64 -8.48 11.51 -5.17
CA LEU A 64 -7.91 10.18 -5.03
C LEU A 64 -7.99 9.45 -6.37
N GLU A 65 -6.83 9.26 -6.98
CA GLU A 65 -6.67 8.52 -8.23
C GLU A 65 -5.64 7.42 -8.03
N GLN A 66 -5.82 6.29 -8.73
CA GLN A 66 -4.82 5.24 -8.77
C GLN A 66 -3.60 5.73 -9.56
N LYS A 67 -2.47 5.90 -8.88
CA LYS A 67 -1.19 6.30 -9.48
C LYS A 67 -0.04 5.60 -8.78
N ASP A 68 1.03 5.36 -9.54
CA ASP A 68 2.30 4.97 -8.97
C ASP A 68 2.87 6.10 -8.11
N ARG A 69 3.24 5.76 -6.88
CA ARG A 69 3.82 6.72 -5.95
C ARG A 69 5.24 7.04 -6.38
N THR A 70 5.56 8.33 -6.47
CA THR A 70 6.94 8.81 -6.57
C THR A 70 7.46 9.24 -5.20
N MET A 71 8.54 8.62 -4.74
CA MET A 71 9.20 8.90 -3.46
C MET A 71 10.08 10.16 -3.60
N LYS A 72 9.49 11.36 -3.56
CA LYS A 72 10.24 12.62 -3.72
C LYS A 72 10.59 13.33 -2.41
N ALA A 73 9.59 13.56 -1.55
CA ALA A 73 9.73 14.37 -0.33
C ALA A 73 9.54 13.60 0.98
N VAL A 74 8.98 12.39 0.91
CA VAL A 74 8.90 11.44 2.03
C VAL A 74 9.41 10.11 1.49
N THR A 75 10.67 9.82 1.77
CA THR A 75 11.43 8.66 1.28
C THR A 75 11.70 7.67 2.42
N GLU A 76 12.40 6.58 2.11
CA GLU A 76 12.93 5.65 3.11
C GLU A 76 13.97 6.33 4.02
N GLU A 77 14.71 7.30 3.49
CA GLU A 77 15.66 8.08 4.27
C GLU A 77 14.94 9.10 5.16
N GLY A 78 13.84 9.69 4.69
CA GLY A 78 12.89 10.47 5.49
C GLY A 78 12.32 11.68 4.78
N LEU A 79 12.13 12.81 5.47
CA LEU A 79 11.59 14.04 4.86
C LEU A 79 12.72 14.80 4.14
N THR A 80 12.98 14.41 2.90
CA THR A 80 14.08 14.94 2.08
C THR A 80 13.83 16.38 1.64
N ASN A 81 14.92 17.13 1.43
CA ASN A 81 14.93 18.54 1.01
C ASN A 81 14.38 19.54 2.03
N LEU A 82 14.11 19.12 3.27
CA LEU A 82 13.93 20.04 4.38
C LEU A 82 15.30 20.54 4.88
N GLN A 83 15.36 21.81 5.26
CA GLN A 83 16.48 22.34 6.04
C GLN A 83 16.33 21.87 7.50
N HIS A 84 17.41 21.67 8.24
CA HIS A 84 17.36 21.12 9.60
C HIS A 84 18.17 21.98 10.59
N ALA A 85 18.01 21.72 11.89
CA ALA A 85 18.78 22.38 12.94
C ALA A 85 20.30 22.33 12.65
N GLY A 86 20.99 23.46 12.83
CA GLY A 86 22.45 23.57 12.70
C GLY A 86 22.93 24.65 11.73
N ASN A 87 22.12 25.02 10.74
CA ASN A 87 22.39 26.11 9.78
C ASN A 87 21.21 27.09 9.76
N VAL A 88 20.97 27.72 10.91
CA VAL A 88 19.86 28.66 11.09
C VAL A 88 20.44 30.07 11.11
N GLY A 89 20.29 30.77 9.99
CA GLY A 89 20.85 32.10 9.77
C GLY A 89 20.07 32.85 8.69
N ALA A 90 20.77 33.67 7.92
CA ALA A 90 20.18 34.44 6.83
C ALA A 90 19.52 33.55 5.75
N GLU A 91 19.87 32.26 5.69
CA GLU A 91 19.37 31.28 4.71
C GLU A 91 17.89 30.92 4.93
N ILE A 92 17.38 31.08 6.15
CA ILE A 92 15.96 30.78 6.45
C ILE A 92 15.16 32.02 6.82
N GLN A 93 15.84 33.06 7.33
CA GLN A 93 15.29 34.39 7.60
C GLN A 93 16.40 35.42 7.38
N PRO A 94 16.35 36.19 6.28
CA PRO A 94 17.35 37.23 6.05
C PRO A 94 17.29 38.28 7.16
N THR A 95 18.47 38.71 7.59
CA THR A 95 18.64 39.62 8.74
C THR A 95 18.55 41.10 8.36
N ASP A 96 18.63 41.42 7.06
CA ASP A 96 18.73 42.76 6.50
C ASP A 96 17.56 43.07 5.55
N GLY A 97 17.00 44.28 5.66
CA GLY A 97 15.93 44.77 4.79
C GLY A 97 14.64 45.16 5.53
N ASN A 98 13.64 45.55 4.73
CA ASN A 98 12.45 46.23 5.23
C ASN A 98 11.29 45.29 5.55
N ASN A 99 11.21 44.12 4.91
CA ASN A 99 10.13 43.17 5.17
C ASN A 99 10.36 42.42 6.47
N LYS A 100 9.33 42.43 7.33
CA LYS A 100 9.29 41.65 8.56
C LYS A 100 8.22 40.58 8.47
N CYS A 101 8.49 39.44 9.10
CA CYS A 101 7.51 38.38 9.30
C CYS A 101 7.33 38.10 10.80
N ARG A 102 6.42 38.85 11.43
CA ARG A 102 6.13 38.72 12.86
C ARG A 102 5.65 37.32 13.26
N LEU A 103 5.09 36.56 12.32
CA LEU A 103 4.68 35.17 12.56
C LEU A 103 5.82 34.18 12.71
N MET A 104 7.08 34.59 12.61
CA MET A 104 8.20 33.68 12.77
C MET A 104 8.93 33.80 14.11
N LEU A 105 8.50 34.71 14.99
CA LEU A 105 9.11 34.89 16.32
C LEU A 105 8.02 35.05 17.38
N ALA A 106 8.31 34.58 18.60
CA ALA A 106 7.42 34.72 19.76
C ALA A 106 7.84 35.89 20.68
N THR A 107 8.64 36.82 20.14
CA THR A 107 9.13 38.02 20.82
C THR A 107 8.17 39.19 20.65
N GLN A 108 8.30 40.22 21.47
CA GLN A 108 7.50 41.46 21.40
C GLN A 108 8.04 42.50 20.40
N THR A 109 9.35 42.47 20.12
CA THR A 109 9.98 43.47 19.27
C THR A 109 9.68 43.18 17.80
N ASP A 110 10.12 42.01 17.35
CA ASP A 110 10.08 41.61 15.93
C ASP A 110 9.11 40.44 15.67
N GLY A 111 8.46 39.94 16.72
CA GLY A 111 7.56 38.80 16.67
C GLY A 111 6.09 39.12 16.81
N LEU A 112 5.32 38.06 17.05
CA LEU A 112 3.85 38.05 17.14
C LEU A 112 3.33 38.76 18.41
N ALA A 113 4.15 38.86 19.46
CA ALA A 113 3.68 39.40 20.73
C ALA A 113 3.66 40.94 20.72
N HIS A 114 2.77 41.56 21.52
CA HIS A 114 2.51 43.00 21.47
C HIS A 114 2.99 43.79 22.71
N THR A 115 3.48 43.15 23.77
CA THR A 115 3.89 43.87 25.00
C THR A 115 5.00 43.16 25.76
N SER A 116 4.92 41.84 25.85
CA SER A 116 5.97 40.97 26.35
C SER A 116 6.10 39.79 25.42
N ALA A 117 7.25 39.11 25.43
CA ALA A 117 7.37 37.81 24.77
C ALA A 117 6.25 36.87 25.26
N LEU A 118 5.89 35.90 24.42
CA LEU A 118 4.95 34.88 24.83
C LEU A 118 5.52 34.06 25.99
N GLY A 119 4.65 33.49 26.83
CA GLY A 119 5.08 32.65 27.97
C GLY A 119 5.80 31.36 27.58
N GLY A 120 5.77 31.00 26.29
CA GLY A 120 6.51 29.88 25.72
C GLY A 120 6.65 30.02 24.21
N GLY A 121 7.57 29.25 23.63
CA GLY A 121 7.72 29.17 22.18
C GLY A 121 6.50 28.57 21.50
N ILE A 122 6.38 28.80 20.20
CA ILE A 122 5.34 28.21 19.35
C ILE A 122 6.00 27.27 18.36
N THR A 123 5.39 26.11 18.11
CA THR A 123 5.77 25.26 16.98
C THR A 123 4.72 25.31 15.89
N ALA A 124 5.14 25.46 14.64
CA ALA A 124 4.27 25.43 13.47
C ALA A 124 4.60 24.23 12.55
N MET A 125 3.83 24.07 11.47
CA MET A 125 3.97 22.97 10.48
C MET A 125 4.30 21.59 11.09
N ALA A 126 3.52 21.19 12.11
CA ALA A 126 3.76 19.95 12.86
C ALA A 126 5.16 19.86 13.50
N GLY A 127 5.54 20.88 14.27
CA GLY A 127 6.76 20.85 15.07
C GLY A 127 8.02 21.29 14.32
N TYR A 128 7.93 21.57 13.02
CA TYR A 128 9.08 21.83 12.16
C TYR A 128 9.73 23.21 12.46
N PRO A 129 9.15 24.37 12.09
CA PRO A 129 9.61 25.65 12.60
C PRO A 129 9.22 25.83 14.07
N GLN A 130 10.15 26.33 14.86
CA GLN A 130 10.02 26.60 16.29
C GLN A 130 10.34 28.08 16.54
N LEU A 131 9.29 28.84 16.83
CA LEU A 131 9.33 30.26 17.14
C LEU A 131 9.74 30.41 18.61
N LYS A 132 10.85 31.10 18.85
CA LYS A 132 11.41 31.27 20.20
C LYS A 132 11.04 32.62 20.80
N THR A 133 11.11 32.71 22.12
CA THR A 133 10.73 33.89 22.92
C THR A 133 11.89 34.86 23.15
N THR A 134 13.11 34.46 22.81
CA THR A 134 14.34 35.25 23.03
C THR A 134 15.21 35.39 21.78
N GLU A 135 14.99 34.58 20.74
CA GLU A 135 15.82 34.58 19.53
C GLU A 135 15.36 35.65 18.53
N THR A 136 16.29 36.04 17.66
CA THR A 136 16.04 36.94 16.53
C THR A 136 15.63 36.17 15.26
N ILE A 137 15.79 34.85 15.24
CA ILE A 137 15.45 33.96 14.11
C ILE A 137 14.73 32.70 14.64
N ALA A 138 13.78 32.14 13.89
CA ALA A 138 13.14 30.87 14.23
C ALA A 138 14.11 29.70 14.09
N SER A 139 14.06 28.71 14.97
CA SER A 139 14.81 27.46 14.76
C SER A 139 14.00 26.44 13.97
N LEU A 140 14.68 25.48 13.32
CA LEU A 140 14.05 24.32 12.67
C LEU A 140 14.26 23.06 13.52
N ALA A 141 13.33 22.11 13.46
CA ALA A 141 13.50 20.82 14.09
C ALA A 141 14.71 20.07 13.50
N ALA A 142 15.44 19.37 14.35
CA ALA A 142 16.46 18.43 13.91
C ALA A 142 15.80 17.24 13.17
N GLU A 143 16.57 16.63 12.26
CA GLU A 143 16.07 15.60 11.35
C GLU A 143 15.54 14.36 12.08
N GLU A 144 16.23 13.93 13.14
CA GLU A 144 15.85 12.80 13.97
C GLU A 144 14.48 12.98 14.63
N ASN A 145 14.10 14.23 14.96
CA ASN A 145 12.81 14.54 15.57
C ASN A 145 11.65 14.44 14.57
N LEU A 146 11.94 14.37 13.27
CA LEU A 146 10.96 14.18 12.20
C LEU A 146 10.93 12.73 11.69
N LYS A 147 11.88 11.88 12.10
CA LYS A 147 12.00 10.49 11.65
C LYS A 147 11.77 9.45 12.74
N SER A 148 12.49 9.53 13.86
CA SER A 148 12.58 8.41 14.81
C SER A 148 12.26 8.77 16.26
N THR A 149 12.36 10.05 16.64
CA THR A 149 12.13 10.50 18.02
C THR A 149 10.96 11.48 18.07
N PRO A 150 9.70 10.99 18.11
CA PRO A 150 8.54 11.89 18.10
C PRO A 150 8.43 12.66 19.41
N SER A 151 8.40 13.98 19.32
CA SER A 151 7.80 14.81 20.37
C SER A 151 6.29 14.88 20.15
N ARG A 152 5.55 15.46 21.11
CA ARG A 152 4.13 15.76 20.92
C ARG A 152 3.90 16.59 19.65
N ASP A 153 4.82 17.49 19.34
CA ASP A 153 4.66 18.47 18.25
C ASP A 153 5.10 17.90 16.90
N THR A 154 6.16 17.08 16.85
CA THR A 154 6.71 16.49 15.62
C THR A 154 6.09 15.15 15.23
N LYS A 155 5.19 14.62 16.06
CA LYS A 155 4.55 13.31 15.84
C LYS A 155 3.96 13.13 14.43
N ALA A 156 3.38 14.17 13.84
CA ALA A 156 2.81 14.05 12.49
C ALA A 156 3.87 13.87 11.40
N GLY A 157 5.07 14.45 11.55
CA GLY A 157 6.21 14.19 10.69
C GLY A 157 6.66 12.74 10.79
N VAL A 158 6.87 12.26 12.03
CA VAL A 158 7.27 10.88 12.31
C VAL A 158 6.24 9.88 11.81
N ASP A 159 4.94 10.12 12.04
CA ASP A 159 3.88 9.22 11.58
C ASP A 159 3.79 9.17 10.04
N ALA A 160 4.08 10.28 9.34
CA ALA A 160 4.14 10.29 7.89
C ALA A 160 5.34 9.49 7.39
N TYR A 161 6.51 9.67 8.00
CA TYR A 161 7.70 8.90 7.70
C TYR A 161 7.52 7.41 7.94
N MET A 162 7.10 7.01 9.14
CA MET A 162 6.95 5.59 9.50
C MET A 162 5.88 4.88 8.66
N HIS A 163 4.73 5.52 8.41
CA HIS A 163 3.65 4.86 7.68
C HIS A 163 3.74 4.98 6.17
N ALA A 164 4.47 5.95 5.63
CA ALA A 164 4.60 6.13 4.18
C ALA A 164 6.05 6.00 3.70
N GLY A 165 7.01 6.62 4.36
CA GLY A 165 8.43 6.51 4.00
C GLY A 165 8.99 5.09 4.17
N GLN A 166 8.69 4.45 5.30
CA GLN A 166 9.23 3.13 5.68
C GLN A 166 8.34 1.94 5.29
N THR A 167 7.16 2.20 4.74
CA THR A 167 6.24 1.11 4.40
C THR A 167 6.48 0.63 2.97
N ASP A 168 6.88 -0.63 2.85
CA ASP A 168 6.77 -1.33 1.57
C ASP A 168 5.29 -1.64 1.28
N PHE A 169 4.75 -0.94 0.28
CA PHE A 169 3.40 -1.16 -0.23
C PHE A 169 3.36 -2.22 -1.32
N LYS A 170 4.52 -2.70 -1.79
CA LYS A 170 4.57 -3.84 -2.71
C LYS A 170 4.30 -5.08 -1.89
N THR A 171 3.03 -5.44 -1.82
CA THR A 171 2.55 -6.61 -1.09
C THR A 171 2.90 -7.95 -1.77
N LYS A 172 4.00 -8.01 -2.51
CA LYS A 172 4.27 -9.09 -3.48
C LYS A 172 4.15 -10.48 -2.88
N GLY A 173 4.72 -10.71 -1.68
CA GLY A 173 4.78 -12.05 -1.11
C GLY A 173 3.43 -12.73 -0.87
N ASP A 174 2.44 -11.98 -0.36
CA ASP A 174 1.17 -12.59 0.10
C ASP A 174 0.11 -12.71 -1.00
N TYR A 175 0.27 -11.99 -2.12
CA TYR A 175 -0.73 -11.92 -3.19
C TYR A 175 -0.19 -12.32 -4.57
N GLU A 176 1.08 -12.74 -4.66
CA GLU A 176 1.64 -13.35 -5.86
C GLU A 176 1.66 -14.87 -5.71
N ASN A 177 1.61 -15.58 -6.84
CA ASN A 177 1.82 -17.03 -6.84
C ASN A 177 3.28 -17.34 -6.50
N GLU A 178 3.51 -18.45 -5.78
CA GLU A 178 4.85 -19.00 -5.62
C GLU A 178 5.40 -19.42 -6.99
N THR A 179 6.60 -18.93 -7.38
CA THR A 179 7.18 -19.13 -8.73
C THR A 179 8.41 -20.03 -8.76
N THR A 180 8.92 -20.44 -7.60
CA THR A 180 10.07 -21.35 -7.45
C THR A 180 9.81 -22.75 -8.01
N ALA A 181 10.76 -23.67 -7.91
CA ALA A 181 10.51 -25.06 -8.28
C ALA A 181 9.35 -25.65 -7.45
N LEU A 182 8.54 -26.53 -8.03
CA LEU A 182 7.29 -27.00 -7.43
C LEU A 182 7.46 -27.66 -6.05
N HIS A 183 8.61 -28.28 -5.78
CA HIS A 183 8.92 -28.91 -4.48
C HIS A 183 9.40 -27.91 -3.42
N GLU A 184 9.77 -26.69 -3.81
CA GLU A 184 10.16 -25.58 -2.93
C GLU A 184 8.97 -24.66 -2.60
N ARG A 185 7.79 -24.94 -3.18
CA ARG A 185 6.54 -24.21 -3.00
C ARG A 185 5.79 -24.74 -1.78
N PRO A 186 5.94 -24.12 -0.58
CA PRO A 186 5.42 -24.70 0.66
C PRO A 186 3.91 -24.90 0.62
N THR A 187 3.16 -24.00 -0.02
CA THR A 187 1.71 -24.12 -0.17
C THR A 187 1.34 -25.32 -1.05
N LEU A 188 2.06 -25.52 -2.16
CA LEU A 188 1.83 -26.65 -3.06
C LEU A 188 2.18 -27.99 -2.40
N VAL A 189 3.30 -28.07 -1.67
CA VAL A 189 3.72 -29.28 -0.94
C VAL A 189 2.70 -29.65 0.14
N ALA A 190 2.15 -28.67 0.86
CA ALA A 190 1.09 -28.91 1.83
C ALA A 190 -0.19 -29.43 1.16
N ALA A 191 -0.58 -28.86 0.01
CA ALA A 191 -1.75 -29.26 -0.74
C ALA A 191 -1.64 -30.68 -1.33
N THR A 192 -0.49 -31.05 -1.92
CA THR A 192 -0.27 -32.41 -2.43
C THR A 192 -0.34 -33.43 -1.30
N ARG A 193 0.26 -33.14 -0.14
CA ARG A 193 0.16 -33.99 1.05
C ARG A 193 -1.28 -34.17 1.54
N ALA A 194 -2.08 -33.11 1.51
CA ALA A 194 -3.49 -33.19 1.91
C ALA A 194 -4.34 -34.04 0.94
N ALA A 195 -4.00 -34.01 -0.35
CA ALA A 195 -4.68 -34.78 -1.40
C ALA A 195 -4.32 -36.28 -1.39
N MET A 196 -3.23 -36.69 -0.73
CA MET A 196 -2.85 -38.10 -0.61
C MET A 196 -3.83 -38.90 0.25
N GLY A 197 -4.06 -40.17 -0.11
CA GLY A 197 -4.84 -41.11 0.70
C GLY A 197 -4.27 -41.26 2.12
N GLN A 198 -5.11 -41.63 3.10
CA GLN A 198 -4.66 -41.78 4.49
C GLN A 198 -3.50 -42.77 4.65
N LYS A 199 -3.45 -43.84 3.83
CA LYS A 199 -2.36 -44.83 3.85
C LYS A 199 -1.02 -44.23 3.37
N ASP A 200 -1.06 -43.35 2.38
CA ASP A 200 0.13 -42.73 1.79
C ASP A 200 0.64 -41.53 2.60
N ARG A 201 -0.21 -40.94 3.46
CA ARG A 201 0.14 -39.84 4.36
C ARG A 201 1.02 -40.24 5.55
N HIS A 202 0.98 -41.51 5.95
CA HIS A 202 1.74 -42.03 7.10
C HIS A 202 3.13 -42.57 6.73
N GLU A 203 3.53 -42.56 5.46
CA GLU A 203 4.93 -42.75 5.09
C GLU A 203 5.70 -41.47 5.44
N GLU A 204 6.27 -41.42 6.65
CA GLU A 204 7.12 -40.34 7.18
C GLU A 204 8.37 -40.04 6.30
N THR A 205 8.62 -40.81 5.24
CA THR A 205 9.87 -40.80 4.47
C THR A 205 9.78 -40.18 3.07
N LYS A 206 8.60 -39.77 2.58
CA LYS A 206 8.49 -39.17 1.24
C LYS A 206 8.96 -37.71 1.24
N THR A 207 10.05 -37.42 0.51
CA THR A 207 10.55 -36.06 0.30
C THR A 207 9.54 -35.20 -0.47
N ALA A 208 9.61 -33.87 -0.31
CA ALA A 208 8.75 -32.94 -1.05
C ALA A 208 8.86 -33.12 -2.58
N GLU A 209 10.07 -33.41 -3.07
CA GLU A 209 10.36 -33.71 -4.48
C GLU A 209 9.59 -34.95 -4.96
N ALA A 210 9.67 -36.06 -4.20
CA ALA A 210 8.97 -37.29 -4.54
C ALA A 210 7.44 -37.10 -4.51
N GLN A 211 6.94 -36.36 -3.51
CA GLN A 211 5.52 -36.05 -3.36
C GLN A 211 4.99 -35.27 -4.55
N VAL A 212 5.66 -34.19 -4.93
CA VAL A 212 5.24 -33.33 -6.04
C VAL A 212 5.42 -34.03 -7.39
N SER A 213 6.53 -34.74 -7.59
CA SER A 213 6.79 -35.46 -8.85
C SER A 213 5.75 -36.54 -9.13
N ALA A 214 5.17 -37.17 -8.10
CA ALA A 214 4.11 -38.15 -8.26
C ALA A 214 2.83 -37.58 -8.91
N TYR A 215 2.52 -36.30 -8.69
CA TYR A 215 1.36 -35.64 -9.28
C TYR A 215 1.69 -34.93 -10.60
N PHE A 216 2.84 -34.25 -10.66
CA PHE A 216 3.18 -33.34 -11.76
C PHE A 216 4.17 -33.93 -12.77
N GLY A 217 4.73 -35.12 -12.52
CA GLY A 217 5.70 -35.78 -13.40
C GLY A 217 7.07 -35.09 -13.46
N GLY A 218 7.40 -34.28 -12.44
CA GLY A 218 8.62 -33.50 -12.31
C GLY A 218 8.50 -32.43 -11.22
N THR A 219 9.56 -31.64 -11.05
CA THR A 219 9.61 -30.58 -10.03
C THR A 219 9.78 -29.16 -10.60
N GLU A 220 9.89 -29.06 -11.91
CA GLU A 220 10.14 -27.83 -12.65
C GLU A 220 8.86 -26.98 -12.67
N ALA A 221 9.00 -25.65 -12.54
CA ALA A 221 7.86 -24.73 -12.53
C ALA A 221 6.92 -24.91 -13.74
N SER A 222 7.48 -25.17 -14.92
CA SER A 222 6.75 -25.35 -16.19
C SER A 222 5.83 -26.58 -16.23
N ARG A 223 6.01 -27.54 -15.31
CA ARG A 223 5.10 -28.70 -15.21
C ARG A 223 3.69 -28.26 -14.82
N ALA A 224 3.56 -27.30 -13.90
CA ALA A 224 2.27 -26.76 -13.51
C ALA A 224 1.60 -25.98 -14.66
N ASP A 225 2.38 -25.22 -15.43
CA ASP A 225 1.87 -24.43 -16.57
C ASP A 225 1.18 -25.30 -17.62
N SER A 226 1.66 -26.54 -17.81
CA SER A 226 1.05 -27.49 -18.75
C SER A 226 -0.37 -27.90 -18.31
N PHE A 227 -0.59 -28.09 -17.01
CA PHE A 227 -1.92 -28.39 -16.47
C PHE A 227 -2.84 -27.17 -16.51
N LEU A 228 -2.32 -25.99 -16.15
CA LEU A 228 -3.08 -24.73 -16.23
C LEU A 228 -3.52 -24.45 -17.68
N ALA A 229 -2.63 -24.66 -18.66
CA ALA A 229 -2.96 -24.50 -20.07
C ALA A 229 -4.02 -25.50 -20.58
N LEU A 230 -4.15 -26.68 -19.96
CA LEU A 230 -5.23 -27.62 -20.27
C LEU A 230 -6.55 -27.13 -19.67
N VAL A 231 -6.54 -26.67 -18.42
CA VAL A 231 -7.72 -26.09 -17.76
C VAL A 231 -8.22 -24.88 -18.55
N ASP A 232 -7.33 -23.97 -18.93
CA ASP A 232 -7.67 -22.75 -19.66
C ASP A 232 -8.34 -23.03 -21.01
N LYS A 233 -8.01 -24.17 -21.64
CA LYS A 233 -8.55 -24.60 -22.94
C LYS A 233 -9.81 -25.45 -22.82
N ASP A 234 -10.23 -25.80 -21.62
CA ASP A 234 -11.49 -26.51 -21.46
C ASP A 234 -12.66 -25.57 -21.75
N LYS A 235 -13.69 -26.09 -22.42
CA LYS A 235 -14.76 -25.29 -23.01
C LYS A 235 -16.03 -25.47 -22.19
N ILE A 236 -16.59 -24.35 -21.73
CA ILE A 236 -17.88 -24.30 -21.07
C ILE A 236 -18.96 -24.05 -22.14
N PRO A 237 -19.91 -24.97 -22.33
CA PRO A 237 -20.99 -24.79 -23.29
C PRO A 237 -21.85 -23.57 -23.04
N LYS A 238 -22.42 -23.04 -24.13
CA LYS A 238 -23.50 -22.04 -24.09
C LYS A 238 -24.62 -22.46 -23.14
N GLY A 239 -25.14 -21.49 -22.39
CA GLY A 239 -26.29 -21.64 -21.50
C GLY A 239 -25.93 -21.97 -20.05
N ILE A 240 -24.72 -22.47 -19.78
CA ILE A 240 -24.22 -22.63 -18.40
C ILE A 240 -23.87 -21.25 -17.84
N ALA A 241 -24.32 -20.95 -16.61
CA ALA A 241 -24.04 -19.70 -15.92
C ALA A 241 -24.29 -18.43 -16.77
N GLY A 242 -25.33 -18.47 -17.62
CA GLY A 242 -25.72 -17.34 -18.47
C GLY A 242 -24.78 -17.06 -19.65
N LEU A 243 -23.84 -17.95 -19.96
CA LEU A 243 -22.96 -17.82 -21.12
C LEU A 243 -23.78 -17.80 -22.42
N GLN A 244 -23.57 -16.78 -23.25
CA GLN A 244 -24.30 -16.59 -24.51
C GLN A 244 -23.74 -17.44 -25.65
N GLU A 245 -22.50 -17.87 -25.49
CA GLU A 245 -21.78 -18.74 -26.39
C GLU A 245 -20.83 -19.65 -25.62
N ASP A 246 -20.42 -20.67 -26.32
CA ASP A 246 -19.39 -21.61 -25.97
C ASP A 246 -18.05 -20.89 -25.66
N THR A 247 -17.56 -20.95 -24.41
CA THR A 247 -16.44 -20.11 -23.93
C THR A 247 -15.36 -20.94 -23.26
N PHE A 248 -14.08 -20.65 -23.50
CA PHE A 248 -12.97 -21.34 -22.81
C PHE A 248 -12.81 -20.83 -21.37
N ILE A 249 -12.51 -21.72 -20.41
CA ILE A 249 -12.35 -21.34 -18.99
C ILE A 249 -11.33 -20.20 -18.82
N GLY A 250 -10.20 -20.25 -19.53
CA GLY A 250 -9.15 -19.22 -19.45
C GLY A 250 -9.57 -17.84 -19.95
N GLN A 251 -10.73 -17.72 -20.61
CA GLN A 251 -11.30 -16.45 -21.06
C GLN A 251 -12.29 -15.86 -20.05
N ILE A 252 -12.67 -16.60 -19.00
CA ILE A 252 -13.64 -16.19 -18.00
C ILE A 252 -12.91 -15.62 -16.79
N THR A 253 -12.92 -14.29 -16.65
CA THR A 253 -12.22 -13.59 -15.56
C THR A 253 -13.13 -13.18 -14.41
N ASN A 254 -14.46 -13.25 -14.59
CA ASN A 254 -15.43 -12.88 -13.56
C ASN A 254 -15.59 -14.02 -12.53
N THR A 255 -15.20 -13.75 -11.29
CA THR A 255 -15.24 -14.74 -10.20
C THR A 255 -16.65 -15.23 -9.86
N GLU A 256 -17.65 -14.36 -9.96
CA GLU A 256 -19.05 -14.75 -9.72
C GLU A 256 -19.53 -15.74 -10.79
N GLN A 257 -19.20 -15.46 -12.06
CA GLN A 257 -19.51 -16.36 -13.16
C GLN A 257 -18.78 -17.71 -13.02
N LEU A 258 -17.49 -17.71 -12.66
CA LEU A 258 -16.74 -18.94 -12.37
C LEU A 258 -17.38 -19.75 -11.23
N ASN A 259 -17.86 -19.11 -10.16
CA ASN A 259 -18.56 -19.79 -9.07
C ASN A 259 -19.90 -20.40 -9.49
N GLN A 260 -20.64 -19.73 -10.37
CA GLN A 260 -21.89 -20.28 -10.94
C GLN A 260 -21.61 -21.50 -11.81
N ILE A 261 -20.54 -21.46 -12.63
CA ILE A 261 -20.09 -22.60 -13.43
C ILE A 261 -19.70 -23.77 -12.52
N LEU A 262 -18.89 -23.52 -11.49
CA LEU A 262 -18.50 -24.55 -10.53
C LEU A 262 -19.73 -25.18 -9.86
N SER A 263 -20.69 -24.36 -9.43
CA SER A 263 -21.93 -24.82 -8.80
C SER A 263 -22.75 -25.72 -9.73
N TYR A 264 -22.85 -25.35 -11.02
CA TYR A 264 -23.49 -26.16 -12.03
C TYR A 264 -22.83 -27.54 -12.16
N TYR A 265 -21.51 -27.60 -12.35
CA TYR A 265 -20.82 -28.88 -12.54
C TYR A 265 -20.79 -29.75 -11.28
N VAL A 266 -20.70 -29.16 -10.09
CA VAL A 266 -20.80 -29.92 -8.83
C VAL A 266 -22.18 -30.56 -8.67
N TYR A 267 -23.24 -29.81 -8.99
CA TYR A 267 -24.61 -30.34 -8.97
C TYR A 267 -24.78 -31.50 -9.97
N HIS A 268 -24.32 -31.32 -11.21
CA HIS A 268 -24.42 -32.36 -12.23
C HIS A 268 -23.57 -33.60 -11.90
N ALA A 269 -22.36 -33.43 -11.37
CA ALA A 269 -21.54 -34.55 -10.91
C ALA A 269 -22.23 -35.35 -9.77
N SER A 270 -22.96 -34.67 -8.88
CA SER A 270 -23.76 -35.33 -7.84
C SER A 270 -24.91 -36.17 -8.42
N LEU A 271 -25.60 -35.64 -9.44
CA LEU A 271 -26.65 -36.38 -10.15
C LEU A 271 -26.07 -37.62 -10.86
N ASP A 272 -24.95 -37.47 -11.55
CA ASP A 272 -24.29 -38.57 -12.26
C ASP A 272 -23.82 -39.66 -11.28
N TYR A 273 -23.23 -39.26 -10.15
CA TYR A 273 -22.84 -40.19 -9.09
C TYR A 273 -24.05 -40.97 -8.54
N SER A 274 -25.15 -40.28 -8.26
CA SER A 274 -26.39 -40.91 -7.80
C SER A 274 -26.94 -41.90 -8.83
N ALA A 275 -26.90 -41.54 -10.11
CA ALA A 275 -27.34 -42.41 -11.19
C ALA A 275 -26.45 -43.66 -11.34
N LEU A 276 -25.12 -43.51 -11.23
CA LEU A 276 -24.18 -44.61 -11.25
C LEU A 276 -24.38 -45.57 -10.06
N ARG A 277 -24.61 -45.03 -8.86
CA ARG A 277 -24.91 -45.84 -7.68
C ARG A 277 -26.19 -46.66 -7.87
N LYS A 278 -27.24 -46.03 -8.39
CA LYS A 278 -28.51 -46.73 -8.68
C LYS A 278 -28.31 -47.85 -9.71
N LYS A 279 -27.58 -47.58 -10.80
CA LYS A 279 -27.24 -48.60 -11.81
C LYS A 279 -26.44 -49.76 -11.20
N LEU A 280 -25.50 -49.47 -10.31
CA LEU A 280 -24.71 -50.49 -9.62
C LEU A 280 -25.62 -51.39 -8.75
N GLU A 281 -26.53 -50.81 -7.98
CA GLU A 281 -27.50 -51.53 -7.14
C GLU A 281 -28.46 -52.39 -7.97
N GLU A 282 -28.94 -51.87 -9.11
CA GLU A 282 -29.81 -52.63 -10.04
C GLU A 282 -29.05 -53.79 -10.71
N THR A 283 -27.77 -53.59 -11.05
CA THR A 283 -26.93 -54.61 -11.69
C THR A 283 -26.50 -55.70 -10.71
N THR A 284 -26.24 -55.34 -9.44
CA THR A 284 -25.94 -56.32 -8.38
C THR A 284 -27.18 -57.11 -7.98
N LYS A 285 -28.39 -56.52 -7.99
CA LYS A 285 -29.65 -57.24 -7.76
C LYS A 285 -30.04 -58.20 -8.90
N LYS A 286 -29.58 -57.96 -10.13
CA LYS A 286 -29.83 -58.82 -11.30
C LYS A 286 -28.87 -60.01 -11.42
N LYS A 287 -27.79 -60.08 -10.63
CA LYS A 287 -27.00 -61.31 -10.50
C LYS A 287 -27.74 -62.28 -9.57
N ASP A 288 -28.51 -63.17 -10.18
CA ASP A 288 -29.20 -64.26 -9.48
C ASP A 288 -28.19 -65.17 -8.75
N PRO A 289 -28.47 -65.71 -7.54
CA PRO A 289 -27.53 -66.47 -6.71
C PRO A 289 -27.11 -67.86 -7.26
N LYS A 290 -27.47 -68.22 -8.49
CA LYS A 290 -27.29 -69.58 -9.04
C LYS A 290 -26.14 -69.77 -10.03
N ALA A 291 -25.21 -68.81 -10.13
CA ALA A 291 -23.98 -68.96 -10.92
C ALA A 291 -22.69 -68.88 -10.09
N VAL A 292 -22.75 -69.23 -8.80
CA VAL A 292 -21.55 -69.34 -7.92
C VAL A 292 -21.29 -70.80 -7.50
N ALA A 293 -22.05 -71.77 -8.03
CA ALA A 293 -21.84 -73.18 -7.69
C ALA A 293 -20.78 -73.91 -8.56
N ASP A 294 -20.19 -73.26 -9.57
CA ASP A 294 -19.25 -73.92 -10.50
C ASP A 294 -17.85 -73.29 -10.59
N LEU A 295 -17.44 -72.54 -9.57
CA LEU A 295 -16.05 -72.06 -9.41
C LEU A 295 -15.59 -72.29 -7.97
N CYS A 296 -15.56 -73.55 -7.56
CA CYS A 296 -14.66 -74.06 -6.53
C CYS A 296 -13.41 -74.62 -7.19
#